data_AF-A0A060Q0L2-F1
#
_entry.id   AF-A0A060Q0L2-F1
#
_cell.length_a   1.000
_cell.length_b   1.000
_cell.length_c   1.000
_cell.angle_alpha   90.00
_cell.angle_beta   90.00
_cell.angle_gamma   90.00
#
_symmetry.space_group_name_H-M   'P 1'
#
loop_
_entity.id
_entity.type
_entity.pdbx_description
1 polymer ?
#
loop_
_entity_poly.entity_id
_entity_poly.type
_entity_poly.pdbx_seq_one_letter_code
_entity_poly.pdbx_strand_id
1 'polypeptide(L)'
;MIDAGNLLKELDDALDKVVAKKEPESFLKPIVSQIEEYQKSIRQIQAQFTDAPQFNEESAYPQFLSCGLLHVRGKNGANMEFLLPKVYPFPPKSLYIEHEKDGQFLREMLMRLLSSTPLVQLEVILVDALSLGGIFNLARRLLDKNNDFIYQQRILTESKEIEEALKHLYEYLKVNLQEKLAGFRDFAHYNEKEKDPLPLKALFLSGVDALSQNALYYLEKIMRFGSKNGVLSFVNLESEKNNQSAEDLKRYAEFFKDRTSFECLKYLSVEVINDQGIKSQHMKDFADKIKAYYKQKKEVKRELKDLQRDKEFWTKSSQHEVVVPVGWDINHKEVCFEIGEAQNHTLICGRSGSGKSNFLHVLI
;
A
#
# COMPACT_ATOMS: atom_id res chain seq x y z
N MET A 1 12.88 11.18 12.21
CA MET A 1 11.88 10.47 13.04
C MET A 1 12.64 9.69 14.09
N ILE A 2 12.25 9.80 15.36
CA ILE A 2 12.87 9.00 16.41
C ILE A 2 12.48 7.54 16.17
N ASP A 3 13.46 6.65 16.14
CA ASP A 3 13.26 5.22 15.94
C ASP A 3 12.88 4.57 17.28
N ALA A 4 11.76 3.85 17.32
CA ALA A 4 11.32 3.09 18.48
C ALA A 4 12.41 2.12 18.97
N GLY A 5 13.21 1.56 18.06
CA GLY A 5 14.33 0.69 18.43
C GLY A 5 15.40 1.39 19.27
N ASN A 6 15.75 2.62 18.92
CA ASN A 6 16.71 3.41 19.70
C ASN A 6 16.15 3.80 21.06
N LEU A 7 14.87 4.20 21.14
CA LEU A 7 14.22 4.50 22.42
C LEU A 7 14.21 3.30 23.37
N LEU A 8 13.91 2.10 22.84
CA LEU A 8 13.92 0.88 23.65
C LEU A 8 15.33 0.49 24.09
N LYS A 9 16.35 0.73 23.26
CA LYS A 9 17.74 0.52 23.65
C LYS A 9 18.19 1.48 24.76
N GLU A 10 17.86 2.76 24.63
CA GLU A 10 18.15 3.76 25.67
C GLU A 10 17.42 3.45 26.98
N LEU A 11 16.18 2.95 26.89
CA LEU A 11 15.43 2.49 28.05
C LEU A 11 16.09 1.27 28.71
N ASP A 12 16.57 0.30 27.92
CA ASP A 12 17.28 -0.88 28.43
C ASP A 12 18.60 -0.50 29.12
N ASP A 13 19.36 0.44 28.55
CA ASP A 13 20.58 1.00 29.15
C ASP A 13 20.29 1.77 30.45
N ALA A 14 19.17 2.48 30.52
CA ALA A 14 18.72 3.15 31.75
C ALA A 14 18.28 2.12 32.82
N LEU A 15 17.65 1.02 32.40
CA LEU A 15 17.27 -0.07 33.29
C LEU A 15 18.48 -0.82 33.86
N ASP A 16 19.58 -0.95 33.12
CA ASP A 16 20.84 -1.50 33.65
C ASP A 16 21.32 -0.71 34.88
N LYS A 17 21.22 0.63 34.84
CA LYS A 17 21.59 1.47 35.97
C LYS A 17 20.65 1.30 37.17
N VAL A 18 19.33 1.26 36.93
CA VAL A 18 18.35 1.14 38.01
C VAL A 18 18.36 -0.26 38.63
N VAL A 19 18.41 -1.31 37.81
CA VAL A 19 18.28 -2.70 38.28
C VAL A 19 19.63 -3.26 38.76
N ALA A 20 20.71 -3.13 37.97
CA ALA A 20 22.01 -3.69 38.36
C ALA A 20 22.77 -2.78 39.33
N LYS A 21 22.72 -1.45 39.11
CA LYS A 21 23.47 -0.48 39.94
C LYS A 21 22.64 0.09 41.10
N LYS A 22 21.36 -0.31 41.23
CA LYS A 22 20.43 0.14 42.28
C LYS A 22 20.26 1.66 42.33
N GLU A 23 20.39 2.32 41.17
CA GLU A 23 20.12 3.75 41.06
C GLU A 23 18.61 4.03 41.21
N PRO A 24 18.21 5.24 41.64
CA PRO A 24 16.80 5.59 41.78
C PRO A 24 16.01 5.50 40.46
N GLU A 25 14.75 5.08 40.51
CA GLU A 25 13.87 5.02 39.33
C GLU A 25 13.67 6.37 38.62
N SER A 26 13.98 7.48 39.28
CA SER A 26 13.95 8.81 38.65
C SER A 26 14.84 8.92 37.41
N PHE A 27 15.85 8.06 37.26
CA PHE A 27 16.69 7.97 36.06
C PHE A 27 15.93 7.49 34.82
N LEU A 28 14.78 6.83 34.98
CA LEU A 28 13.93 6.42 33.86
C LEU A 28 13.04 7.57 33.35
N LYS A 29 12.78 8.61 34.16
CA LYS A 29 11.84 9.69 33.81
C LYS A 29 12.14 10.36 32.45
N PRO A 30 13.40 10.70 32.10
CA PRO A 30 13.68 11.34 30.82
C PRO A 30 13.30 10.46 29.63
N ILE A 31 13.68 9.17 29.65
CA ILE A 31 13.41 8.25 28.54
C ILE A 31 11.93 7.87 28.45
N VAL A 32 11.24 7.71 29.59
CA VAL A 32 9.77 7.50 29.62
C VAL A 32 9.04 8.68 28.99
N SER A 33 9.44 9.92 29.30
CA SER A 33 8.85 11.11 28.68
C SER A 33 9.05 11.15 27.16
N GLN A 34 10.23 10.75 26.66
CA GLN A 34 10.50 10.68 25.23
C GLN A 34 9.66 9.59 24.54
N ILE A 35 9.44 8.46 25.20
CA ILE A 35 8.59 7.38 24.72
C ILE A 35 7.13 7.83 24.61
N GLU A 36 6.63 8.56 25.62
CA GLU A 36 5.29 9.14 25.60
C GLU A 36 5.13 10.18 24.48
N GLU A 37 6.14 11.04 24.28
CA GLU A 37 6.16 12.02 23.21
C GLU A 37 6.19 11.35 21.83
N TYR A 38 7.02 10.31 21.65
CA TYR A 38 7.04 9.50 20.44
C TYR A 38 5.64 8.92 20.15
N GLN A 39 5.03 8.25 21.12
CA GLN A 39 3.70 7.65 20.95
C GLN A 39 2.65 8.69 20.58
N LYS A 40 2.67 9.87 21.22
CA LYS A 40 1.76 10.98 20.93
C LYS A 40 1.98 11.52 19.52
N SER A 41 3.23 11.73 19.11
CA SER A 41 3.57 12.26 17.79
C SER A 41 3.10 11.34 16.65
N ILE A 42 3.28 10.03 16.79
CA ILE A 42 2.80 9.04 15.82
C ILE A 42 1.28 9.02 15.75
N ARG A 43 0.60 8.98 16.91
CA ARG A 43 -0.88 8.90 16.98
C ARG A 43 -1.59 10.17 16.50
N GLN A 44 -0.93 11.33 16.60
CA GLN A 44 -1.46 12.58 16.03
C GLN A 44 -1.53 12.54 14.50
N ILE A 45 -0.58 11.84 13.85
CA ILE A 45 -0.52 11.73 12.38
C ILE A 45 -1.35 10.53 11.92
N GLN A 46 -1.24 9.39 12.61
CA GLN A 46 -1.97 8.16 12.30
C GLN A 46 -2.61 7.61 13.57
N ALA A 47 -3.89 7.94 13.76
CA ALA A 47 -4.68 7.47 14.89
C ALA A 47 -4.75 5.94 14.96
N GLN A 48 -5.00 5.44 16.17
CA GLN A 48 -5.26 4.03 16.39
C GLN A 48 -6.68 3.71 15.88
N PHE A 49 -6.88 2.53 15.29
CA PHE A 49 -8.17 2.18 14.68
C PHE A 49 -9.35 2.06 15.66
N THR A 50 -9.08 2.12 16.95
CA THR A 50 -10.10 2.19 18.00
C THR A 50 -10.86 3.52 18.01
N ASP A 51 -10.28 4.56 17.40
CA ASP A 51 -10.89 5.89 17.30
C ASP A 51 -11.80 6.01 16.06
N ALA A 52 -12.60 7.08 15.99
CA ALA A 52 -13.52 7.29 14.87
C ALA A 52 -12.75 7.27 13.53
N PRO A 53 -13.24 6.57 12.48
CA PRO A 53 -12.47 6.39 11.27
C PRO A 53 -12.19 7.72 10.57
N GLN A 54 -10.91 8.05 10.41
CA GLN A 54 -10.41 9.16 9.59
C GLN A 54 -9.60 8.56 8.42
N PHE A 55 -9.68 9.19 7.26
CA PHE A 55 -8.85 8.85 6.10
C PHE A 55 -8.23 10.12 5.55
N ASN A 56 -7.10 9.96 4.88
CA ASN A 56 -6.38 11.05 4.25
C ASN A 56 -7.19 11.63 3.08
N GLU A 57 -7.80 12.80 3.30
CA GLU A 57 -8.50 13.59 2.28
C GLU A 57 -7.53 14.50 1.49
N GLU A 58 -6.30 14.63 1.97
CA GLU A 58 -5.24 15.40 1.33
C GLU A 58 -4.60 14.63 0.16
N SER A 59 -3.85 15.34 -0.67
CA SER A 59 -3.14 14.75 -1.81
C SER A 59 -1.75 14.22 -1.46
N ALA A 60 -1.23 14.50 -0.25
CA ALA A 60 0.12 14.12 0.14
C ALA A 60 0.19 12.68 0.64
N TYR A 61 1.26 11.98 0.26
CA TYR A 61 1.58 10.67 0.82
C TYR A 61 2.11 10.80 2.25
N PRO A 62 1.88 9.79 3.11
CA PRO A 62 2.37 9.85 4.49
C PRO A 62 3.89 9.69 4.51
N GLN A 63 4.55 10.20 5.54
CA GLN A 63 5.99 9.99 5.73
C GLN A 63 6.32 8.58 6.27
N PHE A 64 5.33 7.90 6.84
CA PHE A 64 5.47 6.58 7.45
C PHE A 64 4.13 5.84 7.47
N LEU A 65 4.15 4.54 7.78
CA LEU A 65 2.96 3.75 8.12
C LEU A 65 3.14 3.12 9.50
N SER A 66 2.16 3.33 10.38
CA SER A 66 2.08 2.68 11.69
C SER A 66 1.40 1.32 11.54
N CYS A 67 2.21 0.28 11.39
CA CYS A 67 1.76 -1.09 11.12
C CYS A 67 2.01 -1.97 12.34
N GLY A 68 0.95 -2.24 13.12
CA GLY A 68 1.03 -3.04 14.35
C GLY A 68 1.61 -2.28 15.54
N LEU A 69 1.85 -3.03 16.62
CA LEU A 69 2.34 -2.52 17.89
C LEU A 69 3.52 -3.37 18.38
N LEU A 70 4.46 -2.73 19.07
CA LEU A 70 5.48 -3.36 19.89
C LEU A 70 4.92 -3.49 21.30
N HIS A 71 4.66 -4.71 21.74
CA HIS A 71 4.33 -5.05 23.11
C HIS A 71 5.61 -5.24 23.91
N VAL A 72 5.92 -4.26 24.75
CA VAL A 72 7.13 -4.20 25.54
C VAL A 72 6.82 -4.63 26.96
N ARG A 73 7.53 -5.66 27.45
CA ARG A 73 7.41 -6.20 28.80
C ARG A 73 8.77 -6.22 29.49
N GLY A 74 8.81 -5.81 30.75
CA GLY A 74 10.01 -5.91 31.59
C GLY A 74 10.36 -7.38 31.88
N LYS A 75 11.65 -7.66 31.95
CA LYS A 75 12.24 -8.93 32.42
C LYS A 75 13.44 -8.64 33.32
N ASN A 76 13.98 -9.68 33.95
CA ASN A 76 15.20 -9.57 34.77
C ASN A 76 15.13 -8.48 35.87
N GLY A 77 13.98 -8.34 36.54
CA GLY A 77 13.79 -7.38 37.63
C GLY A 77 13.22 -6.02 37.20
N ALA A 78 13.05 -5.76 35.90
CA ALA A 78 12.27 -4.63 35.42
C ALA A 78 10.76 -4.94 35.48
N ASN A 79 9.97 -4.05 36.09
CA ASN A 79 8.52 -4.19 36.20
C ASN A 79 7.82 -3.08 35.40
N MET A 80 7.60 -3.33 34.12
CA MET A 80 6.89 -2.41 33.23
C MET A 80 6.22 -3.16 32.08
N GLU A 81 5.15 -2.59 31.57
CA GLU A 81 4.45 -3.10 30.41
C GLU A 81 3.79 -1.95 29.66
N PHE A 82 4.05 -1.83 28.36
CA PHE A 82 3.45 -0.79 27.52
C PHE A 82 3.46 -1.18 26.04
N LEU A 83 2.74 -0.41 25.23
CA LEU A 83 2.59 -0.61 23.79
C LEU A 83 3.13 0.59 23.02
N LEU A 84 4.00 0.34 22.04
CA LEU A 84 4.48 1.37 21.11
C LEU A 84 4.01 1.11 19.67
N PRO A 85 3.68 2.15 18.90
CA PRO A 85 3.46 2.01 17.46
C PRO A 85 4.71 1.46 16.77
N LYS A 86 4.55 0.37 15.99
CA LYS A 86 5.60 -0.11 15.08
C LYS A 86 5.47 0.65 13.76
N VAL A 87 6.52 1.40 13.40
CA VAL A 87 6.47 2.36 12.30
C VAL A 87 7.43 1.97 11.19
N TYR A 88 6.98 2.08 9.95
CA TYR A 88 7.77 1.87 8.75
C TYR A 88 7.88 3.17 7.95
N PRO A 89 9.09 3.61 7.54
CA PRO A 89 9.22 4.73 6.61
C PRO A 89 8.43 4.48 5.34
N PHE A 90 7.81 5.52 4.78
CA PHE A 90 7.05 5.39 3.55
C PHE A 90 7.92 5.74 2.32
N PRO A 91 7.84 4.96 1.23
CA PRO A 91 7.16 3.67 1.12
C PRO A 91 7.90 2.57 1.91
N PRO A 92 7.20 1.68 2.64
CA PRO A 92 7.86 0.59 3.35
C PRO A 92 8.46 -0.40 2.36
N LYS A 93 9.45 -1.18 2.81
CA LYS A 93 9.80 -2.43 2.11
C LYS A 93 8.57 -3.33 2.03
N SER A 94 8.59 -4.27 1.09
CA SER A 94 7.61 -5.35 1.03
C SER A 94 7.50 -6.01 2.39
N LEU A 95 6.30 -6.19 2.92
CA LEU A 95 6.09 -6.78 4.23
C LEU A 95 5.46 -8.16 4.07
N TYR A 96 5.89 -9.11 4.88
CA TYR A 96 5.28 -10.43 4.89
C TYR A 96 4.98 -10.94 6.30
N ILE A 97 4.03 -11.85 6.38
CA ILE A 97 3.75 -12.62 7.59
C ILE A 97 3.77 -14.12 7.28
N GLU A 98 3.99 -14.91 8.32
CA GLU A 98 3.93 -16.37 8.33
C GLU A 98 3.03 -16.81 9.48
N HIS A 99 2.50 -18.03 9.40
CA HIS A 99 1.75 -18.69 10.46
C HIS A 99 0.49 -17.93 10.89
N GLU A 100 -0.04 -17.08 10.01
CA GLU A 100 -1.30 -16.37 10.22
C GLU A 100 -2.36 -16.91 9.27
N LYS A 101 -3.29 -17.70 9.81
CA LYS A 101 -4.36 -18.34 9.02
C LYS A 101 -5.60 -17.46 8.86
N ASP A 102 -5.83 -16.55 9.80
CA ASP A 102 -7.04 -15.73 9.80
C ASP A 102 -6.93 -14.52 8.86
N GLY A 103 -5.73 -14.15 8.40
CA GLY A 103 -5.47 -13.00 7.53
C GLY A 103 -5.62 -11.63 8.20
N GLN A 104 -5.47 -11.56 9.53
CA GLN A 104 -5.56 -10.32 10.30
C GLN A 104 -4.56 -9.27 9.82
N PHE A 105 -3.30 -9.64 9.59
CA PHE A 105 -2.26 -8.77 9.04
C PHE A 105 -2.71 -8.10 7.75
N LEU A 106 -3.18 -8.87 6.76
CA LEU A 106 -3.58 -8.31 5.46
C LEU A 106 -4.75 -7.32 5.60
N ARG A 107 -5.72 -7.61 6.47
CA ARG A 107 -6.84 -6.68 6.75
C ARG A 107 -6.38 -5.40 7.41
N GLU A 108 -5.50 -5.48 8.40
CA GLU A 108 -4.99 -4.31 9.11
C GLU A 108 -4.11 -3.44 8.21
N MET A 109 -3.25 -4.06 7.39
CA MET A 109 -2.43 -3.34 6.41
C MET A 109 -3.30 -2.62 5.38
N LEU A 110 -4.37 -3.28 4.90
CA LEU A 110 -5.33 -2.66 3.97
C LEU A 110 -5.97 -1.43 4.62
N MET A 111 -6.43 -1.55 5.86
CA MET A 111 -7.05 -0.45 6.59
C MET A 111 -6.07 0.69 6.89
N ARG A 112 -4.82 0.37 7.20
CA ARG A 112 -3.78 1.37 7.43
C ARG A 112 -3.47 2.13 6.15
N LEU A 113 -3.41 1.42 5.04
CA LEU A 113 -3.20 2.05 3.75
C LEU A 113 -4.36 2.99 3.40
N LEU A 114 -5.60 2.49 3.44
CA LEU A 114 -6.80 3.27 3.08
C LEU A 114 -7.01 4.51 3.97
N SER A 115 -6.55 4.47 5.23
CA SER A 115 -6.63 5.61 6.13
C SER A 115 -5.51 6.62 5.94
N SER A 116 -4.36 6.21 5.39
CA SER A 116 -3.15 7.03 5.39
C SER A 116 -2.78 7.58 4.01
N THR A 117 -3.26 6.98 2.92
CA THR A 117 -2.87 7.39 1.55
C THR A 117 -3.99 8.13 0.81
N PRO A 118 -3.64 9.03 -0.13
CA PRO A 118 -4.61 9.68 -0.99
C PRO A 118 -5.35 8.66 -1.83
N LEU A 119 -6.62 8.43 -1.50
CA LEU A 119 -7.40 7.38 -2.13
C LEU A 119 -7.46 7.54 -3.66
N VAL A 120 -7.65 8.76 -4.17
CA VAL A 120 -7.79 9.03 -5.62
C VAL A 120 -6.60 8.55 -6.46
N GLN A 121 -5.41 8.49 -5.86
CA GLN A 121 -4.18 8.03 -6.51
C GLN A 121 -3.80 6.60 -6.11
N LEU A 122 -4.72 5.85 -5.50
CA LEU A 122 -4.48 4.49 -5.04
C LEU A 122 -5.11 3.48 -6.00
N GLU A 123 -4.38 2.41 -6.30
CA GLU A 123 -4.92 1.16 -6.87
C GLU A 123 -4.59 -0.01 -5.93
N VAL A 124 -5.59 -0.80 -5.55
CA VAL A 124 -5.48 -1.93 -4.63
C VAL A 124 -5.82 -3.22 -5.36
N ILE A 125 -4.91 -4.18 -5.31
CA ILE A 125 -5.12 -5.54 -5.78
C ILE A 125 -5.26 -6.46 -4.57
N LEU A 126 -6.43 -7.10 -4.45
CA LEU A 126 -6.75 -8.05 -3.39
C LEU A 126 -6.74 -9.46 -3.96
N VAL A 127 -5.83 -10.31 -3.46
CA VAL A 127 -5.67 -11.70 -3.88
C VAL A 127 -5.88 -12.62 -2.67
N ASP A 128 -6.85 -13.53 -2.80
CA ASP A 128 -7.17 -14.53 -1.79
C ASP A 128 -7.40 -15.88 -2.48
N ALA A 129 -6.29 -16.55 -2.80
CA ALA A 129 -6.30 -17.72 -3.66
C ALA A 129 -6.78 -19.01 -2.96
N LEU A 130 -6.92 -19.00 -1.62
CA LEU A 130 -7.25 -20.19 -0.84
C LEU A 130 -8.60 -20.11 -0.12
N SER A 131 -9.05 -18.93 0.31
CA SER A 131 -10.26 -18.81 1.14
C SER A 131 -11.47 -18.21 0.41
N LEU A 132 -11.42 -18.15 -0.93
CA LEU A 132 -12.50 -17.63 -1.78
C LEU A 132 -12.93 -16.21 -1.39
N GLY A 133 -11.96 -15.36 -1.05
CA GLY A 133 -12.18 -13.97 -0.63
C GLY A 133 -12.64 -13.83 0.84
N GLY A 134 -12.50 -14.86 1.66
CA GLY A 134 -12.83 -14.86 3.08
C GLY A 134 -11.98 -13.88 3.89
N ILE A 135 -10.69 -13.75 3.56
CA ILE A 135 -9.76 -12.85 4.25
C ILE A 135 -10.20 -11.39 4.11
N PHE A 136 -10.68 -11.03 2.92
CA PHE A 136 -11.12 -9.67 2.57
C PHE A 136 -12.65 -9.51 2.59
N ASN A 137 -13.37 -10.33 3.37
CA ASN A 137 -14.83 -10.22 3.50
C ASN A 137 -15.31 -8.80 3.81
N LEU A 138 -14.53 -8.03 4.58
CA LEU A 138 -14.83 -6.63 4.89
C LEU A 138 -14.64 -5.71 3.66
N ALA A 139 -13.62 -5.95 2.85
CA ALA A 139 -13.38 -5.18 1.62
C ALA A 139 -14.49 -5.38 0.58
N ARG A 140 -15.29 -6.47 0.67
CA ARG A 140 -16.50 -6.64 -0.16
C ARG A 140 -17.46 -5.45 -0.07
N ARG A 141 -17.48 -4.75 1.08
CA ARG A 141 -18.28 -3.53 1.24
C ARG A 141 -17.73 -2.36 0.44
N LEU A 142 -16.43 -2.34 0.17
CA LEU A 142 -15.75 -1.33 -0.63
C LEU A 142 -15.86 -1.61 -2.14
N LEU A 143 -16.30 -2.80 -2.55
CA LEU A 143 -16.57 -3.17 -3.96
C LEU A 143 -17.85 -2.50 -4.47
N ASP A 144 -17.86 -1.17 -4.44
CA ASP A 144 -18.91 -0.35 -5.05
C ASP A 144 -18.57 -0.06 -6.50
N LYS A 145 -19.58 0.01 -7.38
CA LYS A 145 -19.39 0.37 -8.80
C LYS A 145 -18.66 1.69 -9.00
N ASN A 146 -18.73 2.60 -8.02
CA ASN A 146 -18.05 3.89 -8.07
C ASN A 146 -16.59 3.81 -7.60
N ASN A 147 -16.26 2.83 -6.76
CA ASN A 147 -14.93 2.64 -6.20
C ASN A 147 -14.07 1.84 -7.20
N ASP A 148 -13.40 2.55 -8.09
CA ASP A 148 -12.53 1.96 -9.12
C ASP A 148 -11.08 1.75 -8.65
N PHE A 149 -10.74 2.19 -7.43
CA PHE A 149 -9.44 1.97 -6.84
C PHE A 149 -9.17 0.50 -6.49
N ILE A 150 -10.21 -0.34 -6.38
CA ILE A 150 -10.01 -1.79 -6.25
C ILE A 150 -9.97 -2.38 -7.65
N TYR A 151 -8.85 -3.01 -7.98
CA TYR A 151 -8.60 -3.60 -9.29
C TYR A 151 -9.73 -4.56 -9.70
N GLN A 152 -10.31 -4.32 -10.88
CA GLN A 152 -11.45 -5.06 -11.43
C GLN A 152 -12.68 -5.14 -10.50
N GLN A 153 -12.76 -4.31 -9.45
CA GLN A 153 -13.85 -4.29 -8.46
C GLN A 153 -14.16 -5.67 -7.85
N ARG A 154 -13.12 -6.49 -7.65
CA ARG A 154 -13.27 -7.82 -7.05
C ARG A 154 -12.05 -8.24 -6.25
N ILE A 155 -12.25 -9.31 -5.47
CA ILE A 155 -11.17 -10.06 -4.83
C ILE A 155 -10.81 -11.19 -5.79
N LEU A 156 -9.53 -11.30 -6.16
CA LEU A 156 -9.04 -12.29 -7.11
C LEU A 156 -8.80 -13.62 -6.40
N THR A 157 -9.44 -14.67 -6.92
CA THR A 157 -9.34 -16.04 -6.38
C THR A 157 -8.81 -17.01 -7.43
N GLU A 158 -8.96 -16.69 -8.72
CA GLU A 158 -8.62 -17.57 -9.84
C GLU A 158 -7.18 -17.37 -10.32
N SER A 159 -6.46 -18.48 -10.54
CA SER A 159 -5.02 -18.47 -10.86
C SER A 159 -4.64 -17.59 -12.07
N LYS A 160 -5.42 -17.66 -13.16
CA LYS A 160 -5.16 -16.83 -14.36
C LYS A 160 -5.35 -15.34 -14.09
N GLU A 161 -6.39 -14.98 -13.34
CA GLU A 161 -6.69 -13.59 -13.03
C GLU A 161 -5.64 -12.99 -12.10
N ILE A 162 -5.12 -13.81 -11.18
CA ILE A 162 -4.01 -13.45 -10.30
C ILE A 162 -2.74 -13.22 -11.13
N GLU A 163 -2.41 -14.12 -12.06
CA GLU A 163 -1.26 -13.96 -12.95
C GLU A 163 -1.35 -12.67 -13.78
N GLU A 164 -2.52 -12.36 -14.35
CA GLU A 164 -2.75 -11.11 -15.09
C GLU A 164 -2.60 -9.87 -14.21
N ALA A 165 -3.10 -9.91 -12.97
CA ALA A 165 -2.98 -8.81 -12.03
C ALA A 165 -1.52 -8.57 -11.58
N LEU A 166 -0.77 -9.63 -11.35
CA LEU A 166 0.66 -9.52 -11.03
C LEU A 166 1.46 -9.03 -12.24
N LYS A 167 1.11 -9.47 -13.45
CA LYS A 167 1.70 -8.93 -14.69
C LYS A 167 1.41 -7.43 -14.85
N HIS A 168 0.19 -6.98 -14.56
CA HIS A 168 -0.19 -5.55 -14.57
C HIS A 168 0.69 -4.72 -13.64
N LEU A 169 0.94 -5.19 -12.40
CA LEU A 169 1.86 -4.52 -11.48
C LEU A 169 3.30 -4.55 -11.99
N TYR A 170 3.74 -5.68 -12.56
CA TYR A 170 5.09 -5.80 -13.10
C TYR A 170 5.36 -4.87 -14.29
N GLU A 171 4.41 -4.70 -15.21
CA GLU A 171 4.56 -3.76 -16.32
C GLU A 171 4.60 -2.31 -15.84
N TYR A 172 3.77 -1.95 -14.84
CA TYR A 172 3.85 -0.64 -14.18
C TYR A 172 5.24 -0.38 -13.58
N LEU A 173 5.82 -1.39 -12.91
CA LEU A 173 7.17 -1.30 -12.36
C LEU A 173 8.23 -1.06 -13.43
N LYS A 174 8.15 -1.76 -14.57
CA LYS A 174 9.12 -1.61 -15.65
C LYS A 174 9.15 -0.19 -16.19
N VAL A 175 7.98 0.40 -16.46
CA VAL A 175 7.88 1.77 -16.98
C VAL A 175 8.40 2.78 -15.95
N ASN A 176 8.00 2.65 -14.69
CA ASN A 176 8.48 3.53 -13.63
C ASN A 176 10.01 3.47 -13.47
N LEU A 177 10.58 2.27 -13.49
CA LEU A 177 12.02 2.06 -13.29
C LEU A 177 12.86 2.54 -14.48
N GLN A 178 12.37 2.40 -15.71
CA GLN A 178 13.12 2.73 -16.92
C GLN A 178 12.95 4.17 -17.37
N GLU A 179 11.76 4.75 -17.20
CA GLU A 179 11.40 6.04 -17.80
C GLU A 179 11.21 7.12 -16.73
N LYS A 180 10.32 6.87 -15.76
CA LYS A 180 9.79 7.95 -14.91
C LYS A 180 10.65 8.29 -13.71
N LEU A 181 11.17 7.29 -13.03
CA LEU A 181 11.94 7.46 -11.79
C LEU A 181 13.45 7.62 -12.06
N ALA A 182 13.85 7.72 -13.33
CA ALA A 182 15.22 8.04 -13.71
C ALA A 182 15.62 9.40 -13.11
N GLY A 183 16.64 9.40 -12.25
CA GLY A 183 17.10 10.60 -11.53
C GLY A 183 16.38 10.90 -10.22
N PHE A 184 15.40 10.09 -9.81
CA PHE A 184 14.75 10.18 -8.50
C PHE A 184 15.22 9.06 -7.57
N ARG A 185 15.23 9.34 -6.26
CA ARG A 185 15.57 8.34 -5.24
C ARG A 185 14.54 7.21 -5.18
N ASP A 186 13.27 7.57 -5.24
CA ASP A 186 12.10 6.69 -5.13
C ASP A 186 10.82 7.42 -5.61
N PHE A 187 9.72 6.68 -5.61
CA PHE A 187 8.36 7.14 -5.93
C PHE A 187 7.91 8.34 -5.08
N ALA A 188 8.20 8.36 -3.77
CA ALA A 188 7.77 9.46 -2.90
C ALA A 188 8.48 10.76 -3.30
N HIS A 189 9.79 10.69 -3.53
CA HIS A 189 10.59 11.82 -4.00
C HIS A 189 10.15 12.34 -5.39
N TYR A 190 9.69 11.47 -6.28
CA TYR A 190 9.10 11.88 -7.56
C TYR A 190 7.81 12.67 -7.34
N ASN A 191 6.88 12.12 -6.56
CA ASN A 191 5.57 12.73 -6.31
C ASN A 191 5.63 14.04 -5.52
N GLU A 192 6.70 14.28 -4.76
CA GLU A 192 6.94 15.57 -4.10
C GLU A 192 7.36 16.69 -5.07
N LYS A 193 7.97 16.34 -6.20
CA LYS A 193 8.62 17.30 -7.11
C LYS A 193 7.86 17.52 -8.41
N GLU A 194 7.26 16.46 -8.93
CA GLU A 194 6.63 16.48 -10.24
C GLU A 194 5.18 16.95 -10.16
N LYS A 195 4.76 17.70 -11.19
CA LYS A 195 3.39 18.19 -11.29
C LYS A 195 2.39 17.09 -11.60
N ASP A 196 2.87 16.00 -12.20
CA ASP A 196 2.06 14.84 -12.54
C ASP A 196 2.40 13.63 -11.63
N PRO A 197 1.72 13.48 -10.49
CA PRO A 197 2.04 12.44 -9.52
C PRO A 197 1.66 11.05 -10.04
N LEU A 198 2.53 10.08 -9.76
CA LEU A 198 2.29 8.68 -10.03
C LEU A 198 1.33 8.07 -9.01
N PRO A 199 0.43 7.16 -9.45
CA PRO A 199 -0.46 6.46 -8.56
C PRO A 199 0.31 5.43 -7.74
N LEU A 200 -0.06 5.31 -6.48
CA LEU A 200 0.39 4.24 -5.61
C LEU A 200 -0.41 2.98 -5.92
N LYS A 201 0.29 1.87 -6.13
CA LYS A 201 -0.35 0.54 -6.22
C LYS A 201 -0.04 -0.26 -4.97
N ALA A 202 -0.98 -1.09 -4.54
CA ALA A 202 -0.79 -1.96 -3.40
C ALA A 202 -1.33 -3.35 -3.65
N LEU A 203 -0.48 -4.36 -3.44
CA LEU A 203 -0.80 -5.78 -3.51
C LEU A 203 -1.02 -6.32 -2.10
N PHE A 204 -2.18 -6.95 -1.89
CA PHE A 204 -2.46 -7.76 -0.72
C PHE A 204 -2.68 -9.19 -1.17
N LEU A 205 -1.76 -10.08 -0.82
CA LEU A 205 -1.75 -11.44 -1.36
C LEU A 205 -1.76 -12.50 -0.26
N SER A 206 -2.72 -13.40 -0.34
CA SER A 206 -2.76 -14.65 0.41
C SER A 206 -2.88 -15.83 -0.54
N GLY A 207 -2.23 -16.94 -0.19
CA GLY A 207 -2.30 -18.19 -0.94
C GLY A 207 -1.20 -18.34 -1.99
N VAL A 208 0.06 -18.12 -1.59
CA VAL A 208 1.23 -18.23 -2.47
C VAL A 208 1.36 -19.62 -3.10
N ASP A 209 0.88 -20.66 -2.42
CA ASP A 209 0.87 -22.06 -2.90
C ASP A 209 -0.05 -22.34 -4.10
N ALA A 210 -0.96 -21.41 -4.42
CA ALA A 210 -1.87 -21.52 -5.56
C ALA A 210 -1.36 -20.76 -6.81
N LEU A 211 -0.21 -20.08 -6.71
CA LEU A 211 0.35 -19.28 -7.79
C LEU A 211 1.03 -20.16 -8.86
N SER A 212 0.88 -19.77 -10.12
CA SER A 212 1.64 -20.33 -11.23
C SER A 212 3.13 -19.92 -11.15
N GLN A 213 3.99 -20.58 -11.91
CA GLN A 213 5.41 -20.19 -12.00
C GLN A 213 5.60 -18.76 -12.52
N ASN A 214 4.79 -18.35 -13.51
CA ASN A 214 4.80 -16.98 -14.02
C ASN A 214 4.36 -15.97 -12.95
N ALA A 215 3.28 -16.29 -12.21
CA ALA A 215 2.80 -15.45 -11.12
C ALA A 215 3.87 -15.29 -10.02
N LEU A 216 4.57 -16.38 -9.65
CA LEU A 216 5.69 -16.32 -8.70
C LEU A 216 6.84 -15.45 -9.21
N TYR A 217 7.19 -15.56 -10.51
CA TYR A 217 8.19 -14.70 -11.13
C TYR A 217 7.82 -13.21 -11.03
N TYR A 218 6.58 -12.83 -11.37
CA TYR A 218 6.13 -11.45 -11.25
C TYR A 218 6.10 -11.00 -9.79
N LEU A 219 5.63 -11.85 -8.86
CA LEU A 219 5.62 -11.55 -7.43
C LEU A 219 7.02 -11.28 -6.89
N GLU A 220 8.03 -12.06 -7.29
CA GLU A 220 9.43 -11.82 -6.92
C GLU A 220 9.89 -10.42 -7.31
N LYS A 221 9.60 -9.99 -8.55
CA LYS A 221 9.97 -8.65 -9.03
C LYS A 221 9.22 -7.55 -8.29
N ILE A 222 7.94 -7.77 -8.01
CA ILE A 222 7.11 -6.84 -7.22
C ILE A 222 7.68 -6.69 -5.81
N MET A 223 7.95 -7.79 -5.12
CA MET A 223 8.48 -7.73 -3.76
C MET A 223 9.88 -7.10 -3.71
N ARG A 224 10.71 -7.35 -4.71
CA ARG A 224 12.09 -6.82 -4.77
C ARG A 224 12.18 -5.34 -5.13
N PHE A 225 11.40 -4.90 -6.12
CA PHE A 225 11.53 -3.55 -6.68
C PHE A 225 10.33 -2.65 -6.37
N GLY A 226 9.24 -3.20 -5.85
CA GLY A 226 7.95 -2.51 -5.70
C GLY A 226 8.03 -1.24 -4.87
N SER A 227 8.56 -1.34 -3.65
CA SER A 227 8.59 -0.27 -2.66
C SER A 227 9.10 1.06 -3.25
N LYS A 228 10.27 1.05 -3.89
CA LYS A 228 10.87 2.26 -4.48
C LYS A 228 10.15 2.77 -5.73
N ASN A 229 9.33 1.93 -6.36
CA ASN A 229 8.70 2.21 -7.65
C ASN A 229 7.17 2.39 -7.56
N GLY A 230 6.66 2.62 -6.34
CA GLY A 230 5.25 2.94 -6.12
C GLY A 230 4.32 1.72 -6.07
N VAL A 231 4.86 0.53 -5.82
CA VAL A 231 4.07 -0.69 -5.60
C VAL A 231 4.37 -1.26 -4.21
N LEU A 232 3.43 -1.11 -3.29
CA LEU A 232 3.51 -1.73 -1.97
C LEU A 232 3.05 -3.19 -2.07
N SER A 233 3.68 -4.09 -1.33
CA SER A 233 3.24 -5.47 -1.26
C SER A 233 3.20 -5.97 0.18
N PHE A 234 2.04 -6.48 0.57
CA PHE A 234 1.76 -7.15 1.84
C PHE A 234 1.37 -8.59 1.52
N VAL A 235 2.20 -9.55 1.94
CA VAL A 235 2.06 -10.95 1.50
C VAL A 235 1.97 -11.87 2.71
N ASN A 236 0.98 -12.75 2.73
CA ASN A 236 0.96 -13.90 3.63
C ASN A 236 1.71 -15.05 2.94
N LEU A 237 2.92 -15.34 3.41
CA LEU A 237 3.78 -16.41 2.90
C LEU A 237 3.53 -17.76 3.61
N GLU A 238 2.43 -17.90 4.35
CA GLU A 238 1.99 -19.21 4.86
C GLU A 238 1.88 -20.21 3.69
N SER A 239 2.72 -21.24 3.74
CA SER A 239 2.80 -22.30 2.73
C SER A 239 2.68 -23.64 3.44
N GLU A 240 1.67 -24.44 3.06
CA GLU A 240 1.51 -25.81 3.58
C GLU A 240 2.46 -26.79 2.88
N LYS A 241 3.01 -26.41 1.72
CA LYS A 241 3.77 -27.31 0.83
C LYS A 241 5.29 -27.23 0.98
N ASN A 242 5.82 -26.53 1.98
CA ASN A 242 7.27 -26.24 2.11
C ASN A 242 7.90 -25.79 0.77
N ASN A 243 7.30 -24.79 0.13
CA ASN A 243 7.70 -24.34 -1.20
C ASN A 243 8.99 -23.51 -1.17
N GLN A 244 10.08 -24.03 -1.72
CA GLN A 244 11.37 -23.33 -1.80
C GLN A 244 11.26 -21.94 -2.46
N SER A 245 10.34 -21.78 -3.42
CA SER A 245 10.12 -20.50 -4.10
C SER A 245 9.59 -19.43 -3.14
N ALA A 246 8.75 -19.81 -2.17
CA ALA A 246 8.24 -18.89 -1.14
C ALA A 246 9.36 -18.48 -0.17
N GLU A 247 10.32 -19.37 0.10
CA GLU A 247 11.48 -19.06 0.94
C GLU A 247 12.38 -18.00 0.29
N ASP A 248 12.60 -18.08 -1.02
CA ASP A 248 13.42 -17.12 -1.74
C ASP A 248 12.79 -15.71 -1.79
N LEU A 249 11.46 -15.62 -1.77
CA LEU A 249 10.73 -14.33 -1.69
C LEU A 249 11.03 -13.57 -0.40
N LYS A 250 11.30 -14.27 0.71
CA LYS A 250 11.59 -13.65 2.01
C LYS A 250 12.81 -12.75 1.99
N ARG A 251 13.79 -13.02 1.12
CA ARG A 251 15.01 -12.22 0.96
C ARG A 251 14.74 -10.78 0.49
N TYR A 252 13.56 -10.54 -0.09
CA TYR A 252 13.16 -9.27 -0.66
C TYR A 252 12.13 -8.52 0.18
N ALA A 253 11.71 -9.08 1.30
CA ALA A 253 10.69 -8.52 2.16
C ALA A 253 11.13 -8.51 3.62
N GLU A 254 10.53 -7.62 4.40
CA GLU A 254 10.73 -7.53 5.83
C GLU A 254 9.65 -8.33 6.55
N PHE A 255 10.07 -9.18 7.49
CA PHE A 255 9.14 -9.97 8.28
C PHE A 255 8.38 -9.05 9.25
N PHE A 256 7.06 -9.05 9.18
CA PHE A 256 6.22 -8.18 10.00
C PHE A 256 6.46 -8.42 11.50
N LYS A 257 6.61 -9.67 11.92
CA LYS A 257 6.89 -10.04 13.31
C LYS A 257 8.38 -10.10 13.65
N ASP A 258 9.25 -9.51 12.82
CA ASP A 258 10.68 -9.44 13.12
C ASP A 258 10.92 -8.73 14.46
N ARG A 259 11.76 -9.37 15.27
CA ARG A 259 12.18 -8.93 16.59
C ARG A 259 13.68 -9.04 16.81
N THR A 260 14.46 -9.40 15.78
CA THR A 260 15.90 -9.66 15.91
C THR A 260 16.66 -8.48 16.51
N SER A 261 16.26 -7.24 16.17
CA SER A 261 16.85 -6.03 16.74
C SER A 261 16.63 -5.87 18.26
N PHE A 262 15.62 -6.52 18.83
CA PHE A 262 15.26 -6.44 20.25
C PHE A 262 15.80 -7.60 21.10
N GLU A 263 16.39 -8.64 20.49
CA GLU A 263 16.93 -9.81 21.20
C GLU A 263 18.13 -9.46 22.08
N CYS A 264 18.85 -8.38 21.75
CA CYS A 264 19.99 -7.90 22.51
C CYS A 264 19.61 -7.18 23.82
N LEU A 265 18.34 -6.84 24.02
CA LEU A 265 17.86 -6.11 25.20
C LEU A 265 17.89 -7.02 26.44
N LYS A 266 18.49 -6.55 27.52
CA LYS A 266 18.70 -7.30 28.76
C LYS A 266 17.48 -7.30 29.67
N TYR A 267 16.81 -6.16 29.78
CA TYR A 267 15.72 -5.90 30.72
C TYR A 267 14.36 -5.79 30.05
N LEU A 268 14.32 -5.75 28.73
CA LEU A 268 13.08 -5.69 27.95
C LEU A 268 12.88 -6.95 27.10
N SER A 269 11.63 -7.37 26.99
CA SER A 269 11.12 -8.33 26.02
C SER A 269 10.16 -7.59 25.10
N VAL A 270 10.32 -7.77 23.78
CA VAL A 270 9.51 -7.10 22.78
C VAL A 270 8.85 -8.14 21.90
N GLU A 271 7.53 -8.05 21.78
CA GLU A 271 6.74 -8.84 20.85
C GLU A 271 6.03 -7.92 19.87
N VAL A 272 5.99 -8.30 18.60
CA VAL A 272 5.20 -7.58 17.60
C VAL A 272 3.80 -8.17 17.59
N ILE A 273 2.82 -7.34 17.88
CA ILE A 273 1.40 -7.70 17.86
C ILE A 273 0.66 -6.85 16.84
N ASN A 274 -0.45 -7.40 16.38
CA ASN A 274 -1.43 -6.69 15.57
C ASN A 274 -2.12 -5.59 16.41
N ASP A 275 -2.53 -4.51 15.75
CA ASP A 275 -3.25 -3.43 16.43
C ASP A 275 -4.67 -3.95 16.76
N GLN A 276 -4.98 -4.14 18.04
CA GLN A 276 -6.16 -4.90 18.45
C GLN A 276 -7.46 -4.36 17.83
N GLY A 277 -7.99 -5.15 16.88
CA GLY A 277 -9.41 -5.32 16.60
C GLY A 277 -10.15 -4.07 16.17
N ILE A 278 -10.08 -3.74 14.88
CA ILE A 278 -11.05 -2.82 14.26
C ILE A 278 -12.45 -3.40 14.52
N LYS A 279 -13.24 -2.75 15.38
CA LYS A 279 -14.62 -3.20 15.62
C LYS A 279 -15.38 -3.18 14.29
N SER A 280 -16.18 -4.21 14.06
CA SER A 280 -16.96 -4.36 12.82
C SER A 280 -17.84 -3.15 12.50
N GLN A 281 -18.29 -2.41 13.51
CA GLN A 281 -19.04 -1.16 13.36
C GLN A 281 -18.18 -0.03 12.78
N HIS A 282 -16.99 0.23 13.33
CA HIS A 282 -16.07 1.26 12.80
C HIS A 282 -15.68 0.98 11.35
N MET A 283 -15.56 -0.30 11.00
CA MET A 283 -15.32 -0.72 9.62
C MET A 283 -16.46 -0.35 8.67
N LYS A 284 -17.70 -0.51 9.12
CA LYS A 284 -18.89 -0.13 8.34
C LYS A 284 -18.88 1.37 8.08
N ASP A 285 -18.70 2.14 9.15
CA ASP A 285 -18.72 3.60 9.09
C ASP A 285 -17.58 4.12 8.20
N PHE A 286 -16.40 3.48 8.25
CA PHE A 286 -15.28 3.80 7.37
C PHE A 286 -15.58 3.53 5.89
N ALA A 287 -16.14 2.37 5.58
CA ALA A 287 -16.49 2.02 4.21
C ALA A 287 -17.54 2.96 3.62
N ASP A 288 -18.54 3.35 4.42
CA ASP A 288 -19.58 4.29 4.00
C ASP A 288 -19.01 5.69 3.77
N LYS A 289 -18.08 6.14 4.62
CA LYS A 289 -17.33 7.39 4.42
C LYS A 289 -16.49 7.39 3.14
N ILE A 290 -15.73 6.31 2.88
CA ILE A 290 -14.93 6.17 1.65
C ILE A 290 -15.83 6.28 0.42
N LYS A 291 -16.99 5.60 0.42
CA LYS A 291 -17.95 5.67 -0.69
C LYS A 291 -18.46 7.10 -0.91
N ALA A 292 -18.81 7.79 0.16
CA ALA A 292 -19.30 9.18 0.08
C ALA A 292 -18.22 10.11 -0.50
N TYR A 293 -16.98 9.99 -0.03
CA TYR A 293 -15.83 10.75 -0.52
C TYR A 293 -15.56 10.47 -2.01
N TYR A 294 -15.49 9.20 -2.39
CA TYR A 294 -15.23 8.82 -3.79
C TYR A 294 -16.30 9.28 -4.76
N LYS A 295 -17.57 9.21 -4.35
CA LYS A 295 -18.69 9.69 -5.17
C LYS A 295 -18.52 11.17 -5.55
N GLN A 296 -17.93 11.99 -4.68
CA GLN A 296 -17.68 13.41 -4.92
C GLN A 296 -16.41 13.66 -5.75
N LYS A 297 -15.32 12.89 -5.50
CA LYS A 297 -14.01 13.12 -6.16
C LYS A 297 -13.81 12.40 -7.50
N LYS A 298 -14.60 11.37 -7.81
CA LYS A 298 -14.50 10.64 -9.11
C LYS A 298 -14.71 11.54 -10.33
N GLU A 299 -15.36 12.68 -10.16
CA GLU A 299 -15.57 13.65 -11.25
C GLU A 299 -14.27 14.27 -11.80
N VAL A 300 -13.14 14.16 -11.09
CA VAL A 300 -11.88 14.81 -11.50
C VAL A 300 -10.67 13.89 -11.25
N LYS A 301 -10.45 12.88 -12.11
CA LYS A 301 -9.15 12.16 -12.14
C LYS A 301 -8.16 12.84 -13.07
N ARG A 302 -8.63 13.28 -14.25
CA ARG A 302 -8.02 14.21 -15.20
C ARG A 302 -9.11 14.75 -16.11
N GLU A 303 -8.97 15.98 -16.59
CA GLU A 303 -9.96 16.58 -17.49
C GLU A 303 -9.53 16.39 -18.94
N LEU A 304 -10.49 16.21 -19.86
CA LEU A 304 -10.22 16.17 -21.30
C LEU A 304 -9.42 17.39 -21.78
N LYS A 305 -9.60 18.54 -21.11
CA LYS A 305 -8.85 19.78 -21.38
C LYS A 305 -7.33 19.60 -21.28
N ASP A 306 -6.87 18.71 -20.40
CA ASP A 306 -5.44 18.42 -20.24
C ASP A 306 -4.84 17.82 -21.54
N LEU A 307 -5.66 17.13 -22.35
CA LEU A 307 -5.26 16.58 -23.65
C LEU A 307 -5.40 17.58 -24.81
N GLN A 308 -6.32 18.55 -24.69
CA GLN A 308 -6.67 19.46 -25.79
C GLN A 308 -5.59 20.52 -26.05
N ARG A 309 -4.76 20.84 -25.03
CA ARG A 309 -3.61 21.76 -25.11
C ARG A 309 -3.91 22.97 -26.01
N ASP A 310 -4.72 23.92 -25.53
CA ASP A 310 -5.25 25.05 -26.32
C ASP A 310 -4.24 25.77 -27.24
N LYS A 311 -2.96 25.80 -26.87
CA LYS A 311 -1.87 26.42 -27.66
C LYS A 311 -1.48 25.64 -28.92
N GLU A 312 -1.76 24.34 -28.96
CA GLU A 312 -1.46 23.41 -30.08
C GLU A 312 -2.72 23.09 -30.91
N PHE A 313 -3.84 23.76 -30.62
CA PHE A 313 -5.11 23.52 -31.30
C PHE A 313 -5.03 23.91 -32.79
N TRP A 314 -5.42 23.01 -33.68
CA TRP A 314 -5.33 23.15 -35.16
C TRP A 314 -3.93 23.35 -35.75
N THR A 315 -2.85 23.00 -35.04
CA THR A 315 -1.49 23.16 -35.58
C THR A 315 -0.94 21.92 -36.30
N LYS A 316 -1.61 20.77 -36.21
CA LYS A 316 -1.16 19.49 -36.78
C LYS A 316 -1.77 19.25 -38.18
N SER A 317 -1.12 18.40 -38.97
CA SER A 317 -1.60 17.97 -40.30
C SER A 317 -2.38 16.67 -40.21
N SER A 318 -3.48 16.57 -40.95
CA SER A 318 -4.29 15.35 -41.12
C SER A 318 -4.15 14.74 -42.52
N GLN A 319 -3.06 15.05 -43.23
CA GLN A 319 -2.90 14.68 -44.64
C GLN A 319 -2.78 13.16 -44.87
N HIS A 320 -2.18 12.44 -43.92
CA HIS A 320 -1.91 11.01 -44.03
C HIS A 320 -2.60 10.20 -42.94
N GLU A 321 -2.75 10.75 -41.75
CA GLU A 321 -3.41 10.13 -40.61
C GLU A 321 -4.01 11.20 -39.71
N VAL A 322 -5.02 10.80 -38.95
CA VAL A 322 -5.62 11.59 -37.88
C VAL A 322 -5.23 10.93 -36.57
N VAL A 323 -4.47 11.67 -35.75
CA VAL A 323 -3.97 11.23 -34.44
C VAL A 323 -4.58 12.13 -33.37
N VAL A 324 -5.44 11.57 -32.52
CA VAL A 324 -6.15 12.31 -31.47
C VAL A 324 -5.89 11.66 -30.11
N PRO A 325 -5.37 12.40 -29.11
CA PRO A 325 -5.26 11.86 -27.75
C PRO A 325 -6.65 11.65 -27.16
N VAL A 326 -6.95 10.43 -26.72
CA VAL A 326 -8.28 10.02 -26.20
C VAL A 326 -8.27 9.66 -24.72
N GLY A 327 -7.11 9.67 -24.09
CA GLY A 327 -6.97 9.34 -22.68
C GLY A 327 -5.53 9.07 -22.30
N TRP A 328 -5.37 8.37 -21.19
CA TRP A 328 -4.09 7.94 -20.69
C TRP A 328 -4.11 6.44 -20.40
N ASP A 329 -2.95 5.81 -20.55
CA ASP A 329 -2.76 4.42 -20.14
C ASP A 329 -2.56 4.31 -18.62
N ILE A 330 -2.34 3.07 -18.16
CA ILE A 330 -2.07 2.76 -16.75
C ILE A 330 -0.79 3.42 -16.20
N ASN A 331 0.07 3.90 -17.08
CA ASN A 331 1.31 4.60 -16.78
C ASN A 331 1.16 6.10 -17.03
N HIS A 332 -0.06 6.63 -17.13
CA HIS A 332 -0.31 8.06 -17.37
C HIS A 332 0.30 8.60 -18.67
N LYS A 333 0.64 7.72 -19.62
CA LYS A 333 1.09 8.10 -20.96
C LYS A 333 -0.13 8.34 -21.84
N GLU A 334 -0.09 9.39 -22.65
CA GLU A 334 -1.17 9.70 -23.59
C GLU A 334 -1.41 8.52 -24.55
N VAL A 335 -2.67 8.11 -24.66
CA VAL A 335 -3.12 7.11 -25.62
C VAL A 335 -3.78 7.85 -26.76
N CYS A 336 -3.26 7.65 -27.96
CA CYS A 336 -3.79 8.23 -29.17
C CYS A 336 -4.73 7.24 -29.89
N PHE A 337 -5.82 7.77 -30.43
CA PHE A 337 -6.61 7.14 -31.47
C PHE A 337 -6.04 7.57 -32.83
N GLU A 338 -5.74 6.60 -33.68
CA GLU A 338 -5.06 6.80 -34.96
C GLU A 338 -5.88 6.17 -36.09
N ILE A 339 -6.09 6.91 -37.19
CA ILE A 339 -6.86 6.45 -38.35
C ILE A 339 -6.35 7.14 -39.63
N GLY A 340 -6.32 6.44 -40.77
CA GLY A 340 -6.14 7.07 -42.08
C GLY A 340 -4.93 6.67 -42.94
N GLU A 341 -3.99 5.87 -42.44
CA GLU A 341 -2.87 5.42 -43.28
C GLU A 341 -3.20 4.12 -44.05
N ALA A 342 -3.46 3.02 -43.33
CA ALA A 342 -3.79 1.71 -43.91
C ALA A 342 -5.20 1.22 -43.56
N GLN A 343 -5.81 1.77 -42.50
CA GLN A 343 -7.14 1.41 -42.03
C GLN A 343 -7.97 2.68 -41.83
N ASN A 344 -9.09 2.74 -42.56
CA ASN A 344 -10.03 3.87 -42.55
C ASN A 344 -11.24 3.64 -41.63
N HIS A 345 -11.28 2.47 -40.99
CA HIS A 345 -12.40 2.06 -40.15
C HIS A 345 -11.88 1.38 -38.90
N THR A 346 -12.46 1.73 -37.75
CA THR A 346 -12.11 1.15 -36.45
C THR A 346 -13.36 0.54 -35.81
N LEU A 347 -13.25 -0.68 -35.31
CA LEU A 347 -14.32 -1.35 -34.57
C LEU A 347 -14.15 -1.10 -33.07
N ILE A 348 -15.15 -0.48 -32.44
CA ILE A 348 -15.19 -0.27 -30.99
C ILE A 348 -16.19 -1.25 -30.38
N CYS A 349 -15.70 -2.19 -29.60
CA CYS A 349 -16.50 -3.23 -28.93
C CYS A 349 -16.40 -3.12 -27.41
N GLY A 350 -17.48 -3.46 -26.71
CA GLY A 350 -17.51 -3.44 -25.25
C GLY A 350 -18.90 -3.77 -24.70
N ARG A 351 -18.96 -4.29 -23.47
CA ARG A 351 -20.22 -4.62 -22.79
C ARG A 351 -20.99 -3.35 -22.38
N SER A 352 -22.26 -3.48 -22.01
CA SER A 352 -22.99 -2.35 -21.44
C SER A 352 -22.29 -1.84 -20.17
N GLY A 353 -22.21 -0.52 -20.00
CA GLY A 353 -21.48 0.10 -18.89
C GLY A 353 -19.95 0.21 -19.05
N SER A 354 -19.35 -0.31 -20.13
CA SER A 354 -17.90 -0.25 -20.36
C SER A 354 -17.37 1.12 -20.80
N GLY A 355 -18.22 2.17 -20.83
CA GLY A 355 -17.81 3.51 -21.22
C GLY A 355 -17.78 3.83 -22.72
N LYS A 356 -18.30 2.96 -23.61
CA LYS A 356 -18.27 3.20 -25.08
C LYS A 356 -18.84 4.55 -25.52
N SER A 357 -20.02 4.93 -25.00
CA SER A 357 -20.64 6.22 -25.35
C SER A 357 -19.77 7.39 -24.88
N ASN A 358 -19.19 7.29 -23.68
CA ASN A 358 -18.27 8.29 -23.16
C ASN A 358 -17.00 8.39 -24.02
N PHE A 359 -16.44 7.27 -24.45
CA PHE A 359 -15.28 7.24 -25.35
C PHE A 359 -15.60 7.95 -26.68
N LEU A 360 -16.76 7.72 -27.27
CA LEU A 360 -17.18 8.42 -28.49
C LEU A 360 -17.34 9.93 -28.27
N HIS A 361 -17.85 10.35 -27.10
CA HIS A 361 -17.92 11.77 -26.72
C HIS A 361 -16.55 12.42 -26.46
N VAL A 362 -15.55 11.63 -26.07
CA VAL A 362 -14.17 12.12 -25.90
C VAL A 362 -13.45 12.24 -27.25
N LEU A 363 -13.77 11.34 -28.18
CA LEU A 363 -13.17 11.32 -29.52
C LEU A 363 -13.69 12.45 -30.42
N ILE A 364 -14.96 12.82 -30.28
CA ILE A 364 -15.63 13.93 -31.00
C ILE A 364 -15.40 15.24 -30.26
#